data_AF-A0A9E5GBB1-F1
#
_entry.id   AF-A0A9E5GBB1-F1
#
_cell.length_a   1.000
_cell.length_b   1.000
_cell.length_c   1.000
_cell.angle_alpha   90.00
_cell.angle_beta   90.00
_cell.angle_gamma   90.00
#
_symmetry.space_group_name_H-M   'P 1'
#
loop_
_entity.id
_entity.type
_entity.pdbx_description
1 polymer ?
#
loop_
_entity_poly.entity_id
_entity_poly.type
_entity_poly.pdbx_seq_one_letter_code
_entity_poly.pdbx_strand_id
1 'polypeptide(L)'
;MTKNKKIAILAIIIIAVIAIIGGIYFAMQPKSTAGSKAITAQVVYADGTSKDFTINSTAEFLRGALEDAKLVEGEESDYGLFVKTVDGVTADDANEQWWCFTKGGEPVMTSVDSTPIADGDTFEITLTTGY
;
A
#
# COMPACT_ATOMS: atom_id res chain seq x y z
N MET A 1 -41.47 -21.62 -20.29
CA MET A 1 -40.03 -21.49 -20.63
C MET A 1 -39.28 -22.72 -20.14
N THR A 2 -38.56 -23.42 -21.02
CA THR A 2 -37.87 -24.68 -20.67
C THR A 2 -36.64 -24.42 -19.80
N LYS A 3 -36.30 -25.35 -18.90
CA LYS A 3 -35.19 -25.23 -17.92
C LYS A 3 -33.87 -24.78 -18.59
N ASN A 4 -33.60 -25.28 -19.79
CA ASN A 4 -32.40 -24.96 -20.58
C ASN A 4 -32.38 -23.52 -21.10
N LYS A 5 -33.54 -22.95 -21.46
CA LYS A 5 -33.65 -21.53 -21.83
C LYS A 5 -33.41 -20.61 -20.62
N LYS A 6 -33.77 -21.03 -19.40
CA LYS A 6 -33.46 -20.26 -18.18
C LYS A 6 -31.97 -20.24 -17.86
N ILE A 7 -31.29 -21.39 -18.03
CA ILE A 7 -29.84 -21.53 -17.81
C ILE A 7 -29.05 -20.70 -18.81
N ALA A 8 -29.44 -20.72 -20.10
CA ALA A 8 -28.78 -19.91 -21.13
C ALA A 8 -28.89 -18.40 -20.88
N ILE A 9 -30.05 -17.92 -20.42
CA ILE A 9 -30.26 -16.51 -20.09
C ILE A 9 -29.42 -16.10 -18.86
N LEU A 10 -29.32 -16.96 -17.85
CA LEU A 10 -28.51 -16.67 -16.66
C LEU A 10 -27.01 -16.55 -16.99
N ALA A 11 -26.50 -17.42 -17.86
CA ALA A 11 -25.11 -17.37 -18.32
C ALA A 11 -24.79 -16.07 -19.07
N ILE A 12 -25.71 -15.59 -19.93
CA ILE A 12 -25.54 -14.32 -20.66
C ILE A 12 -25.52 -13.13 -19.71
N ILE A 13 -26.36 -13.13 -18.67
CA ILE A 13 -26.40 -12.07 -17.66
C ILE A 13 -25.07 -12.05 -16.87
N ILE A 14 -24.54 -13.21 -16.49
CA ILE A 14 -23.27 -13.30 -15.77
C ILE A 14 -22.11 -12.76 -16.63
N ILE A 15 -22.08 -13.10 -17.93
CA ILE A 15 -21.05 -12.59 -18.85
C ILE A 15 -21.17 -11.07 -19.01
N ALA A 16 -22.38 -10.53 -19.11
CA ALA A 16 -22.60 -9.09 -19.18
C ALA A 16 -22.14 -8.38 -17.90
N VAL A 17 -22.40 -8.97 -16.72
CA VAL A 17 -21.93 -8.43 -15.43
C VAL A 17 -20.40 -8.45 -15.35
N ILE A 18 -19.74 -9.52 -15.79
CA ILE A 18 -18.28 -9.59 -15.84
C ILE A 18 -17.69 -8.54 -16.79
N ALA A 19 -18.30 -8.33 -17.96
CA ALA A 19 -17.86 -7.31 -18.92
C ALA A 19 -18.03 -5.89 -18.35
N ILE A 20 -19.11 -5.63 -17.61
CA ILE A 20 -19.34 -4.35 -16.95
C ILE A 20 -18.30 -4.13 -15.85
N ILE A 21 -18.04 -5.14 -15.01
CA ILE A 21 -17.02 -5.06 -13.95
C ILE A 21 -15.63 -4.85 -14.56
N GLY A 22 -15.29 -5.56 -15.62
CA GLY A 22 -14.02 -5.37 -16.34
C GLY A 22 -13.90 -3.99 -16.98
N GLY A 23 -15.00 -3.46 -17.53
CA GLY A 23 -15.07 -2.10 -18.07
C GLY A 23 -14.89 -1.03 -17.00
N ILE A 24 -15.51 -1.20 -15.83
CA ILE A 24 -15.33 -0.32 -14.67
C ILE A 24 -13.88 -0.40 -14.17
N TYR A 25 -13.33 -1.60 -14.02
CA TYR A 25 -11.94 -1.79 -13.62
C TYR A 25 -10.99 -1.07 -14.58
N PHE A 26 -11.17 -1.23 -15.89
CA PHE A 26 -10.33 -0.60 -16.91
C PHE A 26 -10.52 0.93 -16.96
N ALA A 27 -11.74 1.43 -16.76
CA ALA A 27 -12.04 2.86 -16.75
C ALA A 27 -11.52 3.56 -15.48
N MET A 28 -11.44 2.82 -14.36
CA MET A 28 -10.92 3.31 -13.08
C MET A 28 -9.41 3.08 -12.93
N GLN A 29 -8.73 2.50 -13.92
CA GLN A 29 -7.27 2.45 -13.89
C GLN A 29 -6.74 3.89 -13.88
N PRO A 30 -5.96 4.28 -12.85
CA PRO A 30 -5.37 5.61 -12.82
C PRO A 30 -4.50 5.77 -14.07
N LYS A 31 -4.70 6.88 -14.80
CA LYS A 31 -3.85 7.20 -15.94
C LYS A 31 -2.43 7.42 -15.41
N SER A 32 -1.54 6.48 -15.67
CA SER A 32 -0.14 6.57 -15.24
C SER A 32 0.50 7.80 -15.91
N THR A 33 0.95 8.76 -15.09
CA THR A 33 1.76 9.89 -15.53
C THR A 33 3.18 9.39 -15.81
N ALA A 34 3.85 9.91 -16.85
CA ALA A 34 5.24 9.54 -17.13
C ALA A 34 6.12 9.74 -15.88
N GLY A 35 6.80 8.68 -15.44
CA GLY A 35 7.62 8.67 -14.22
C GLY A 35 6.89 8.27 -12.93
N SER A 36 5.57 8.09 -12.98
CA SER A 36 4.78 7.55 -11.87
C SER A 36 5.18 6.10 -11.58
N LYS A 37 5.33 5.79 -10.30
CA LYS A 37 5.58 4.45 -9.76
C LYS A 37 4.39 4.04 -8.93
N ALA A 38 3.91 2.82 -9.13
CA ALA A 38 2.95 2.17 -8.26
C ALA A 38 3.74 1.32 -7.25
N ILE A 39 3.69 1.69 -5.97
CA ILE A 39 4.25 0.89 -4.88
C ILE A 39 3.13 0.40 -3.97
N THR A 40 3.42 -0.66 -3.21
CA THR A 40 2.57 -1.16 -2.14
C THR A 40 3.24 -0.91 -0.81
N ALA A 41 2.55 -0.22 0.10
CA ALA A 41 2.91 -0.18 1.51
C ALA A 41 1.99 -1.13 2.27
N GLN A 42 2.55 -2.23 2.78
CA GLN A 42 1.84 -3.17 3.64
C GLN A 42 2.07 -2.77 5.09
N VAL A 43 1.04 -2.24 5.76
CA VAL A 43 1.11 -1.91 7.19
C VAL A 43 0.74 -3.15 7.98
N VAL A 44 1.61 -3.59 8.89
CA VAL A 44 1.37 -4.73 9.80
C VAL A 44 1.25 -4.19 11.21
N TYR A 45 0.08 -4.37 11.84
CA TYR A 45 -0.20 -3.85 13.18
C TYR A 45 0.27 -4.83 14.26
N ALA A 46 0.28 -4.37 15.52
CA ALA A 46 0.73 -5.17 16.66
C ALA A 46 -0.07 -6.47 16.89
N ASP A 47 -1.33 -6.54 16.43
CA ASP A 47 -2.16 -7.75 16.50
C ASP A 47 -1.88 -8.75 15.37
N GLY A 48 -0.93 -8.44 14.48
CA GLY A 48 -0.55 -9.23 13.32
C GLY A 48 -1.50 -9.09 12.12
N THR A 49 -2.55 -8.27 12.21
CA THR A 49 -3.36 -7.92 11.04
C THR A 49 -2.56 -7.01 10.11
N SER A 50 -2.92 -7.00 8.83
CA SER A 50 -2.26 -6.14 7.85
C SER A 50 -3.23 -5.48 6.89
N LYS A 51 -2.78 -4.35 6.33
CA LYS A 51 -3.52 -3.56 5.34
C LYS A 51 -2.56 -3.07 4.26
N ASP A 52 -2.94 -3.30 3.02
CA ASP A 52 -2.16 -2.89 1.86
C ASP A 52 -2.66 -1.55 1.32
N PHE A 53 -1.72 -0.65 1.04
CA PHE A 53 -1.95 0.65 0.41
C PHE A 53 -1.22 0.70 -0.91
N THR A 54 -1.97 0.74 -2.01
CA THR A 54 -1.39 1.04 -3.32
C THR A 54 -1.21 2.55 -3.47
N ILE A 55 0.04 2.98 -3.59
CA ILE A 55 0.44 4.38 -3.70
C ILE A 55 0.95 4.61 -5.11
N ASN A 56 0.36 5.57 -5.81
CA ASN A 56 0.88 6.06 -7.09
C ASN A 56 1.59 7.39 -6.81
N SER A 57 2.91 7.42 -6.95
CA SER A 57 3.70 8.63 -6.70
C SER A 57 4.78 8.82 -7.76
N THR A 58 5.13 10.07 -8.00
CA THR A 58 6.29 10.47 -8.80
C THR A 58 7.53 10.74 -7.94
N ALA A 59 7.44 10.54 -6.62
CA ALA A 59 8.56 10.72 -5.71
C ALA A 59 9.73 9.81 -6.08
N GLU A 60 10.94 10.27 -5.75
CA GLU A 60 12.16 9.49 -5.91
C GLU A 60 12.38 8.53 -4.73
N PHE A 61 11.98 8.97 -3.52
CA PHE A 61 12.21 8.26 -2.26
C PHE A 61 10.90 7.92 -1.53
N LEU A 62 11.01 6.94 -0.63
CA LEU A 62 9.89 6.33 0.08
C LEU A 62 9.09 7.35 0.90
N ARG A 63 9.76 8.28 1.59
CA ARG A 63 9.10 9.33 2.39
C ARG A 63 8.07 10.11 1.58
N GLY A 64 8.47 10.60 0.41
CA GLY A 64 7.58 11.40 -0.44
C GLY A 64 6.33 10.63 -0.86
N ALA A 65 6.48 9.34 -1.22
CA ALA A 65 5.34 8.50 -1.56
C ALA A 65 4.41 8.24 -0.37
N LEU A 66 4.96 8.03 0.82
CA LEU A 66 4.17 7.80 2.04
C LEU A 66 3.45 9.08 2.50
N GLU A 67 4.08 10.25 2.39
CA GLU A 67 3.47 11.55 2.70
C GLU A 67 2.40 11.95 1.68
N ASP A 68 2.61 11.70 0.38
CA ASP A 68 1.60 11.90 -0.68
C ASP A 68 0.31 11.12 -0.37
N ALA A 69 0.48 9.89 0.14
CA ALA A 69 -0.62 9.03 0.58
C ALA A 69 -1.18 9.39 1.97
N LYS A 70 -0.57 10.36 2.66
CA LYS A 70 -0.85 10.71 4.07
C LYS A 70 -0.83 9.51 4.99
N LEU A 71 0.07 8.57 4.70
CA LEU A 71 0.16 7.31 5.41
C LEU A 71 1.05 7.41 6.64
N VAL A 72 2.01 8.34 6.67
CA VAL A 72 2.99 8.48 7.75
C VAL A 72 3.05 9.88 8.33
N GLU A 73 3.38 9.95 9.61
CA GLU A 73 3.79 11.16 10.32
C GLU A 73 4.99 10.83 11.23
N GLY A 74 5.80 11.83 11.54
CA GLY A 74 7.01 11.61 12.31
C GLY A 74 7.66 12.90 12.78
N GLU A 75 8.84 12.75 13.35
CA GLU A 75 9.67 13.85 13.83
C GLU A 75 10.94 13.92 12.99
N GLU A 76 11.36 15.14 12.64
CA GLU A 76 12.62 15.36 11.94
C GLU A 76 13.81 15.04 12.85
N SER A 77 14.81 14.36 12.31
CA SER A 77 16.07 14.07 12.99
C SER A 77 17.27 14.33 12.06
N ASP A 78 18.48 14.28 12.62
CA ASP A 78 19.72 14.39 11.84
C ASP A 78 19.88 13.27 10.78
N TYR A 79 19.12 12.18 10.91
CA TYR A 79 19.14 11.02 10.01
C TYR A 79 17.94 10.97 9.04
N GLY A 80 17.10 12.02 9.05
CA GLY A 80 15.84 12.07 8.30
C GLY A 80 14.61 11.91 9.21
N LEU A 81 13.46 11.63 8.59
CA LEU A 81 12.19 11.47 9.29
C LEU A 81 12.22 10.21 10.16
N PHE A 82 12.10 10.39 11.46
CA PHE A 82 11.77 9.31 12.37
C PHE A 82 10.26 9.10 12.37
N VAL A 83 9.81 8.04 11.70
CA VAL A 83 8.37 7.74 11.55
C VAL A 83 7.78 7.29 12.88
N LYS A 84 6.80 8.05 13.37
CA LYS A 84 6.09 7.79 14.66
C LYS A 84 4.72 7.18 14.43
N THR A 85 4.04 7.59 13.37
CA THR A 85 2.66 7.22 13.09
C THR A 85 2.57 6.64 11.69
N VAL A 86 1.85 5.53 11.54
CA VAL A 86 1.53 4.89 10.24
C VAL A 86 0.06 4.51 10.24
N ASP A 87 -0.68 4.88 9.19
CA ASP A 87 -2.15 4.71 9.09
C ASP A 87 -2.91 5.22 10.34
N GLY A 88 -2.46 6.34 10.89
CA GLY A 88 -3.05 6.95 12.09
C GLY A 88 -2.75 6.20 13.41
N VAL A 89 -1.94 5.14 13.38
CA VAL A 89 -1.49 4.42 14.58
C VAL A 89 -0.11 4.91 14.98
N THR A 90 0.00 5.50 16.16
CA THR A 90 1.27 5.99 16.73
C THR A 90 1.94 4.88 17.54
N ALA A 91 3.23 4.65 17.29
CA ALA A 91 4.03 3.74 18.10
C ALA A 91 4.20 4.29 19.52
N ASP A 92 3.98 3.43 20.52
CA ASP A 92 4.12 3.78 21.94
C ASP A 92 5.55 3.52 22.44
N ASP A 93 6.33 4.59 22.61
CA ASP A 93 7.70 4.53 23.13
C ASP A 93 7.77 3.91 24.53
N ALA A 94 6.74 4.08 25.37
CA ALA A 94 6.72 3.51 26.71
C ALA A 94 6.61 1.98 26.69
N ASN A 95 6.09 1.42 25.59
CA ASN A 95 6.03 0.00 25.32
C ASN A 95 7.15 -0.46 24.36
N GLU A 96 8.20 0.35 24.15
CA GLU A 96 9.31 0.05 23.24
C GLU A 96 8.84 -0.26 21.81
N GLN A 97 7.77 0.40 21.36
CA GLN A 97 7.24 0.21 20.02
C GLN A 97 7.90 1.10 18.99
N TRP A 98 8.06 0.58 17.77
CA TRP A 98 8.60 1.34 16.64
C TRP A 98 8.15 0.74 15.31
N TRP A 99 8.16 1.56 14.26
CA TRP A 99 7.83 1.12 12.91
C TRP A 99 9.07 0.61 12.19
N CYS A 100 9.10 -0.70 11.93
CA CYS A 100 10.15 -1.37 11.17
C CYS A 100 9.80 -1.38 9.68
N PHE A 101 10.74 -0.92 8.84
CA PHE A 101 10.59 -0.93 7.39
C PHE A 101 11.39 -2.09 6.80
N THR A 102 10.73 -2.96 6.03
CA THR A 102 11.35 -4.03 5.26
C THR A 102 10.94 -3.96 3.79
N LYS A 103 11.67 -4.66 2.94
CA LYS A 103 11.31 -4.88 1.53
C LYS A 103 11.59 -6.32 1.16
N GLY A 104 10.54 -7.10 0.89
CA GLY A 104 10.71 -8.53 0.62
C GLY A 104 11.21 -9.32 1.84
N GLY A 105 10.86 -8.85 3.04
CA GLY A 105 11.25 -9.45 4.32
C GLY A 105 12.64 -9.07 4.83
N GLU A 106 13.44 -8.34 4.06
CA GLU A 106 14.75 -7.86 4.50
C GLU A 106 14.66 -6.42 5.04
N PRO A 107 15.37 -6.08 6.15
CA PRO A 107 15.39 -4.73 6.69
C PRO A 107 15.86 -3.69 5.68
N VAL A 108 15.12 -2.59 5.59
CA VAL A 108 15.57 -1.40 4.88
C VAL A 108 16.59 -0.68 5.76
N MET A 109 17.84 -0.63 5.31
CA MET A 109 18.96 -0.06 6.08
C MET A 109 19.12 1.46 5.89
N THR A 110 18.32 2.06 5.02
CA THR A 110 18.29 3.50 4.72
C THR A 110 17.07 4.15 5.37
N SER A 111 17.15 5.45 5.69
CA SER A 111 15.97 6.20 6.14
C SER A 111 14.92 6.30 5.03
N VAL A 112 13.67 6.58 5.39
CA VAL A 112 12.60 6.78 4.40
C VAL A 112 12.90 7.93 3.43
N ASP A 113 13.69 8.92 3.85
CA ASP A 113 14.15 10.05 3.03
C ASP A 113 15.12 9.65 1.92
N SER A 114 15.83 8.54 2.09
CA SER A 114 16.93 8.11 1.21
C SER A 114 16.70 6.75 0.56
N THR A 115 15.62 6.06 0.92
CA THR A 115 15.23 4.78 0.34
C THR A 115 14.57 5.00 -1.03
N PRO A 116 15.21 4.66 -2.15
CA PRO A 116 14.62 4.88 -3.47
C PRO A 116 13.43 3.94 -3.70
N ILE A 117 12.45 4.42 -4.46
CA ILE A 117 11.30 3.62 -4.87
C ILE A 117 11.36 3.27 -6.35
N ALA A 118 10.92 2.06 -6.69
CA ALA A 118 10.74 1.58 -8.06
C ALA A 118 9.29 1.11 -8.28
N ASP A 119 8.87 1.09 -9.55
CA ASP A 119 7.55 0.59 -9.92
C ASP A 119 7.40 -0.90 -9.55
N GLY A 120 6.30 -1.25 -8.90
CA GLY A 120 6.03 -2.60 -8.38
C GLY A 120 6.67 -2.91 -7.03
N ASP A 121 7.38 -1.97 -6.40
CA ASP A 121 7.95 -2.19 -5.07
C ASP A 121 6.87 -2.48 -4.04
N THR A 122 7.19 -3.37 -3.10
CA THR A 122 6.39 -3.62 -1.91
C THR A 122 7.28 -3.40 -0.69
N PHE A 123 6.85 -2.51 0.19
CA PHE A 123 7.48 -2.26 1.47
C PHE A 123 6.55 -2.74 2.57
N GLU A 124 7.08 -3.46 3.55
CA GLU A 124 6.33 -3.81 4.74
C GLU A 124 6.71 -2.84 5.88
N ILE A 125 5.69 -2.30 6.55
CA ILE A 125 5.82 -1.31 7.63
C ILE A 125 5.18 -1.93 8.86
N THR A 126 6.01 -2.55 9.70
CA THR A 126 5.57 -3.40 10.80
C THR A 126 5.70 -2.68 12.13
N LEU A 127 4.61 -2.67 12.92
CA LEU A 127 4.66 -2.19 14.29
C LEU A 127 5.33 -3.26 15.16
N THR A 128 6.59 -3.03 15.50
CA THR A 128 7.43 -3.94 16.28
C THR A 128 7.49 -3.49 17.74
N THR A 129 7.81 -4.42 18.65
CA THR A 129 8.04 -4.15 20.08
C THR A 129 9.38 -4.74 20.48
N GLY A 130 10.20 -3.97 21.21
CA GLY A 130 11.53 -4.38 21.67
C GLY A 130 12.65 -4.09 20.68
N TYR A 131 13.87 -4.56 20.97
CA TYR A 131 15.10 -4.34 20.19
C TYR A 131 15.76 -5.64 19.72
#